data_AF-A0A1J3F3H1-F1
#
_entry.id   AF-A0A1J3F3H1-F1
#
_cell.length_a   1.000
_cell.length_b   1.000
_cell.length_c   1.000
_cell.angle_alpha   90.00
_cell.angle_beta   90.00
_cell.angle_gamma   90.00
#
_symmetry.space_group_name_H-M   'P 1'
#
loop_
_entity.id
_entity.type
_entity.pdbx_description
1 polymer ?
#
loop_
_entity_poly.entity_id
_entity_poly.type
_entity_poly.pdbx_seq_one_letter_code
_entity_poly.pdbx_strand_id
1 'polypeptide(L)'
;MPPVSWSSDKYYLQQVLPRFRKHKVIHFIRSDTRLANNGLSLDLQRLRCRVNFHGLKFTPRIEALGSKLVRILKQRGSFVALHLRYEM
;
A
#
# COMPACT_ATOMS: atom_id res chain seq x y z
N MET A 1 -15.82 3.28 -15.56
CA MET A 1 -16.55 3.66 -14.33
C MET A 1 -15.52 3.77 -13.21
N PRO A 2 -15.43 4.90 -12.50
CA PRO A 2 -14.55 5.00 -11.35
C PRO A 2 -15.05 4.05 -10.25
N PRO A 3 -14.15 3.38 -9.50
CA PRO A 3 -14.56 2.62 -8.34
C PRO A 3 -15.22 3.56 -7.34
N VAL A 4 -16.23 3.07 -6.64
CA VAL A 4 -16.94 3.85 -5.63
C VAL A 4 -15.93 4.18 -4.54
N SER A 5 -15.68 5.47 -4.30
CA SER A 5 -14.95 5.91 -3.11
C SER A 5 -15.68 5.28 -1.92
N TRP A 6 -15.01 4.45 -1.12
CA TRP A 6 -15.62 3.59 -0.07
C TRP A 6 -16.16 2.20 -0.48
N SER A 7 -15.63 1.63 -1.56
CA SER A 7 -15.96 0.25 -1.96
C SER A 7 -15.63 -0.78 -0.87
N SER A 8 -16.61 -1.56 -0.42
CA SER A 8 -16.44 -2.72 0.47
C SER A 8 -15.87 -3.93 -0.27
N ASP A 9 -15.49 -4.97 0.47
CA ASP A 9 -15.11 -6.28 -0.07
C ASP A 9 -16.18 -6.87 -1.02
N LYS A 10 -17.46 -6.74 -0.69
CA LYS A 10 -18.59 -7.18 -1.52
C LYS A 10 -18.59 -6.52 -2.90
N TYR A 11 -18.25 -5.23 -2.99
CA TYR A 11 -18.14 -4.55 -4.30
C TYR A 11 -17.12 -5.24 -5.21
N TYR A 12 -15.96 -5.63 -4.66
CA TYR A 12 -14.93 -6.31 -5.43
C TYR A 12 -15.37 -7.71 -5.85
N LEU A 13 -15.98 -8.47 -4.93
CA LEU A 13 -16.42 -9.85 -5.21
C LEU A 13 -17.60 -9.92 -6.17
N GLN A 14 -18.56 -9.00 -6.05
CA GLN A 14 -19.83 -9.07 -6.79
C GLN A 14 -19.84 -8.23 -8.06
N GLN A 15 -19.07 -7.13 -8.13
CA GLN A 15 -19.08 -6.25 -9.31
C GLN A 15 -17.77 -6.31 -10.10
N VAL A 16 -16.62 -6.24 -9.43
CA VAL A 16 -15.32 -6.19 -10.12
C VAL A 16 -14.93 -7.58 -10.65
N LEU A 17 -15.02 -8.62 -9.83
CA LEU A 17 -14.59 -9.97 -10.18
C LEU A 17 -15.32 -10.54 -11.40
N PRO A 18 -16.66 -10.44 -11.55
CA PRO A 18 -17.34 -10.91 -12.76
C PRO A 18 -16.89 -10.16 -14.02
N ARG A 19 -16.68 -8.84 -13.93
CA ARG A 19 -16.18 -8.03 -15.03
C ARG A 19 -14.77 -8.43 -15.42
N PHE A 20 -13.92 -8.75 -14.44
CA PHE A 20 -12.54 -9.19 -14.67
C PHE A 20 -12.53 -10.56 -15.37
N ARG A 21 -13.38 -11.49 -14.93
CA ARG A 21 -13.52 -12.80 -15.57
C ARG A 21 -13.92 -12.69 -17.05
N LYS A 22 -14.80 -11.73 -17.39
CA LYS A 22 -15.25 -11.46 -18.77
C LYS A 22 -14.20 -10.75 -19.63
N HIS A 23 -13.59 -9.67 -19.14
CA HIS A 23 -12.75 -8.78 -19.97
C HIS A 23 -11.24 -8.99 -19.79
N LYS A 24 -10.83 -9.80 -18.80
CA LYS A 24 -9.43 -10.12 -18.42
C LYS A 24 -8.57 -8.96 -17.94
N VAL A 25 -8.84 -7.73 -18.39
CA VAL A 25 -8.16 -6.51 -17.97
C VAL A 25 -9.20 -5.49 -17.54
N ILE A 26 -8.96 -4.83 -16.41
CA ILE A 26 -9.78 -3.71 -15.93
C ILE A 26 -8.87 -2.53 -15.64
N HIS A 27 -9.18 -1.39 -16.25
CA HIS A 27 -8.59 -0.12 -15.90
C HIS A 27 -9.52 0.64 -14.93
N PHE A 28 -9.00 1.07 -13.77
CA PHE A 28 -9.73 1.99 -12.90
C PHE A 28 -9.10 3.38 -12.93
N ILE A 29 -9.95 4.39 -13.13
CA ILE A 29 -9.59 5.80 -13.30
C ILE A 29 -9.15 6.46 -11.97
N ARG A 30 -9.56 5.90 -10.82
CA ARG A 30 -9.16 6.34 -9.47
C ARG A 30 -8.71 5.13 -8.65
N SER A 31 -7.50 5.15 -8.10
CA SER A 31 -6.88 3.99 -7.42
C SER A 31 -6.63 4.19 -5.93
N ASP A 32 -6.59 5.45 -5.51
CA ASP A 32 -6.36 5.96 -4.18
C ASP A 32 -7.43 5.56 -3.15
N THR A 33 -8.64 5.20 -3.61
CA THR A 33 -9.80 4.87 -2.75
C THR A 33 -10.19 3.39 -2.79
N ARG A 34 -9.34 2.51 -3.35
CA ARG A 34 -9.67 1.10 -3.52
C ARG A 34 -9.57 0.32 -2.20
N LEU A 35 -10.57 -0.52 -1.93
CA LEU A 35 -10.74 -1.31 -0.71
C LEU A 35 -10.57 -0.45 0.56
N ALA A 36 -11.39 0.60 0.66
CA ALA A 36 -11.29 1.62 1.70
C ALA A 36 -11.51 1.06 3.12
N ASN A 37 -11.11 1.83 4.14
CA ASN A 37 -11.19 1.47 5.57
C ASN A 37 -12.61 1.38 6.16
N ASN A 38 -13.64 1.12 5.35
CA ASN A 38 -15.03 1.20 5.79
C ASN A 38 -15.63 -0.18 5.98
N GLY A 39 -15.52 -0.72 7.19
CA GLY A 39 -16.19 -1.98 7.57
C GLY A 39 -15.57 -3.24 6.97
N LEU A 40 -14.28 -3.21 6.62
CA LEU A 40 -13.55 -4.44 6.30
C LEU A 40 -13.36 -5.28 7.56
N SER A 41 -13.37 -6.61 7.41
CA SER A 41 -12.96 -7.49 8.50
C SER A 41 -11.51 -7.22 8.90
N LEU A 42 -11.18 -7.50 10.17
CA LEU A 42 -9.84 -7.29 10.69
C LEU A 42 -8.78 -8.07 9.89
N ASP A 43 -9.09 -9.30 9.48
CA ASP A 43 -8.18 -10.12 8.70
C ASP A 43 -7.91 -9.55 7.31
N LEU A 44 -8.96 -9.06 6.64
CA LEU A 44 -8.81 -8.42 5.34
C LEU A 44 -8.04 -7.09 5.44
N GLN A 45 -8.26 -6.33 6.52
CA GLN A 45 -7.51 -5.10 6.77
C GLN A 45 -6.02 -5.39 7.01
N ARG A 46 -5.70 -6.41 7.81
CA ARG A 46 -4.31 -6.87 8.04
C ARG A 46 -3.65 -7.32 6.75
N LEU A 47 -4.35 -8.14 5.95
CA LEU A 47 -3.85 -8.59 4.65
C LEU A 47 -3.56 -7.41 3.73
N ARG A 48 -4.51 -6.47 3.60
CA ARG A 48 -4.35 -5.27 2.77
C ARG A 48 -3.14 -4.45 3.20
N CYS A 49 -2.96 -4.20 4.50
CA CYS A 49 -1.81 -3.48 5.03
C CYS A 49 -0.49 -4.21 4.73
N ARG A 50 -0.42 -5.53 4.94
CA ARG A 50 0.78 -6.33 4.64
C ARG A 50 1.13 -6.31 3.15
N VAL A 51 0.13 -6.49 2.28
CA VAL A 51 0.33 -6.45 0.82
C VAL A 51 0.82 -5.07 0.39
N ASN A 52 0.18 -3.99 0.85
CA ASN A 52 0.61 -2.63 0.53
C ASN A 52 2.03 -2.34 1.02
N PHE A 53 2.36 -2.74 2.25
CA PHE A 53 3.71 -2.56 2.81
C PHE A 53 4.77 -3.29 1.97
N HIS A 54 4.52 -4.52 1.55
CA HIS A 54 5.47 -5.28 0.73
C HIS A 54 5.51 -4.84 -0.73
N GLY A 55 4.42 -4.30 -1.26
CA GLY A 55 4.35 -3.78 -2.63
C GLY A 55 5.00 -2.40 -2.78
N LEU A 56 4.99 -1.59 -1.73
CA LEU A 56 5.65 -0.29 -1.69
C LEU A 56 7.15 -0.46 -1.44
N LYS A 57 7.90 -0.75 -2.50
CA LYS A 57 9.37 -0.81 -2.47
C LYS A 57 9.98 0.40 -3.14
N PHE A 58 11.09 0.87 -2.59
CA PHE A 58 11.91 1.86 -3.26
C PHE A 58 12.64 1.22 -4.44
N THR A 59 13.17 2.03 -5.35
CA THR A 59 14.04 1.51 -6.41
C THR A 59 15.30 0.90 -5.78
N PRO A 60 15.91 -0.12 -6.42
CA PRO A 60 17.10 -0.78 -5.86
C PRO A 60 18.22 0.19 -5.50
N ARG A 61 18.36 1.29 -6.26
CA ARG A 61 19.37 2.34 -5.99
C ARG A 61 19.10 3.10 -4.69
N ILE A 62 17.84 3.41 -4.39
CA ILE A 62 17.45 4.10 -3.14
C ILE A 62 17.61 3.15 -1.95
N GLU A 63 17.21 1.88 -2.08
CA GLU A 63 17.39 0.87 -1.03
C GLU A 63 18.88 0.64 -0.69
N ALA A 64 19.73 0.58 -1.72
CA ALA A 64 21.18 0.45 -1.55
C ALA A 64 21.79 1.66 -0.83
N LEU A 65 21.34 2.87 -1.18
CA LEU A 65 21.77 4.11 -0.51
C LEU A 65 21.34 4.11 0.96
N GLY A 66 20.08 3.80 1.25
CA GLY A 66 19.56 3.71 2.62
C GLY A 66 20.32 2.67 3.45
N SER A 67 20.58 1.49 2.89
CA SER A 67 21.36 0.44 3.53
C SER A 67 22.81 0.87 3.83
N LYS A 68 23.45 1.59 2.90
CA LYS A 68 24.79 2.16 3.10
C LYS A 68 24.79 3.18 4.24
N LEU A 69 23.80 4.06 4.31
CA LEU A 69 23.66 5.06 5.37
C LEU A 69 23.53 4.38 6.74
N VAL A 70 22.59 3.44 6.88
CA VAL A 70 22.37 2.69 8.13
C VAL A 70 23.64 1.96 8.56
N ARG A 71 24.37 1.34 7.61
CA ARG A 71 25.64 0.67 7.91
C ARG A 71 26.67 1.62 8.52
N ILE A 72 26.83 2.82 7.96
CA ILE A 72 27.76 3.83 8.46
C ILE A 72 27.36 4.29 9.86
N LEU A 73 26.07 4.54 10.10
CA LEU A 73 25.58 4.95 11.42
C LEU A 73 25.85 3.87 12.48
N LYS A 74 25.54 2.60 12.17
CA LYS A 74 25.79 1.47 13.09
C LYS A 74 27.27 1.28 13.43
N GLN A 75 28.18 1.57 12.50
CA GLN A 75 29.63 1.52 12.75
C GLN A 75 30.10 2.59 13.75
N ARG A 76 29.35 3.69 13.89
CA ARG A 76 29.67 4.78 14.83
C ARG A 76 29.02 4.60 16.21
N GLY A 77 28.16 3.60 16.37
CA GLY A 77 27.45 3.29 17.60
C GLY A 77 25.93 3.23 17.42
N SER A 78 25.23 3.14 18.55
CA SER A 78 23.77 3.17 18.58
C SER A 78 23.25 4.53 18.12
N PHE A 79 22.15 4.54 17.37
CA PHE A 79 21.52 5.75 16.87
C PHE A 79 19.99 5.67 16.98
N VAL A 80 19.34 6.83 17.00
CA VAL A 80 17.88 6.98 16.94
C VAL A 80 17.53 7.76 15.69
N ALA A 81 16.50 7.34 14.96
CA ALA A 81 15.96 8.07 13.81
C ALA A 81 14.60 8.67 14.19
N LEU A 82 14.46 9.99 14.04
CA LEU A 82 13.23 10.73 14.33
C LEU A 82 12.73 11.35 13.03
N HIS A 83 11.51 11.01 12.62
CA HIS A 83 10.81 11.70 11.54
C HIS A 83 9.91 12.77 12.18
N LEU A 84 10.39 14.01 12.18
CA LEU A 84 9.62 15.16 12.66
C LEU A 84 8.80 15.72 11.51
N ARG A 85 7.51 15.38 11.49
CA ARG A 85 6.55 15.93 10.52
C ARG A 85 5.98 17.21 11.09
N TYR A 86 6.52 18.34 10.67
CA TYR A 86 5.91 19.65 10.91
C TYR A 86 4.87 19.88 9.84
N GLU A 87 3.62 19.56 10.15
CA GLU A 87 2.48 19.97 9.35
C GLU A 87 1.72 21.06 10.09
N MET A 88 1.45 22.16 9.38
CA MET A 88 0.44 23.14 9.76
C MET A 88 -0.94 22.66 9.31
#